data_AF-A0A522QPL5-F1
#
_entry.id   AF-A0A522QPL5-F1
#
_cell.length_a   1.000
_cell.length_b   1.000
_cell.length_c   1.000
_cell.angle_alpha   90.00
_cell.angle_beta   90.00
_cell.angle_gamma   90.00
#
_symmetry.space_group_name_H-M   'P 1'
#
loop_
_entity.id
_entity.type
_entity.pdbx_description
1 polymer ?
#
loop_
_entity_poly.entity_id
_entity_poly.type
_entity_poly.pdbx_seq_one_letter_code
_entity_poly.pdbx_strand_id
1 'polypeptide(L)'
;MLLPSIRVGVWRLVVIPGDHEPRHVHARYGAAEASEVVAEIRADGVVKIRRASRALTRAQVRRALELIAEYRVELMRIWEEYC
;
A
#
# COMPACT_ATOMS: atom_id res chain seq x y z
N MET A 1 13.26 3.88 -12.50
CA MET A 1 12.11 3.07 -12.94
C MET A 1 10.85 3.61 -12.27
N LEU A 2 9.72 3.65 -12.96
CA LEU A 2 8.44 3.96 -12.32
C LEU A 2 8.00 2.74 -11.51
N LEU A 3 7.77 2.90 -10.21
CA LEU A 3 7.26 1.81 -9.37
C LEU A 3 5.86 1.41 -9.84
N PRO A 4 5.56 0.10 -9.93
CA PRO A 4 4.23 -0.38 -10.28
C PRO A 4 3.24 0.07 -9.21
N SER A 5 2.16 0.73 -9.65
CA SER A 5 1.27 1.42 -8.74
C SER A 5 -0.12 1.68 -9.30
N ILE A 6 -1.10 1.74 -8.41
CA ILE A 6 -2.48 2.16 -8.66
C ILE A 6 -2.67 3.57 -8.11
N ARG A 7 -3.22 4.49 -8.90
CA ARG A 7 -3.55 5.85 -8.45
C ARG A 7 -5.04 5.97 -8.15
N VAL A 8 -5.38 6.45 -6.96
CA VAL A 8 -6.77 6.67 -6.52
C VAL A 8 -6.88 8.06 -5.91
N GLY A 9 -7.25 9.05 -6.72
CA GLY A 9 -7.25 10.45 -6.32
C GLY A 9 -5.87 10.92 -5.85
N VAL A 10 -5.78 11.39 -4.60
CA VAL A 10 -4.51 11.82 -3.97
C VAL A 10 -3.67 10.66 -3.44
N TRP A 11 -4.15 9.42 -3.52
CA TRP A 11 -3.43 8.23 -3.06
C TRP A 11 -2.71 7.55 -4.21
N ARG A 12 -1.53 7.02 -3.91
CA ARG A 12 -0.79 6.11 -4.77
C ARG A 12 -0.49 4.84 -3.98
N LEU A 13 -1.07 3.72 -4.41
CA LEU A 13 -0.81 2.40 -3.86
C LEU A 13 0.34 1.80 -4.66
N VAL A 14 1.45 1.50 -4.00
CA VAL A 14 2.73 1.17 -4.62
C VAL A 14 3.17 -0.21 -4.15
N VAL A 15 3.63 -1.02 -5.10
CA VAL A 15 4.42 -2.23 -4.84
C VAL A 15 5.87 -1.87 -5.12
N ILE A 16 6.77 -2.13 -4.16
CA ILE A 16 8.20 -1.89 -4.34
C ILE A 16 8.83 -3.22 -4.76
N PRO A 17 9.41 -3.32 -5.98
CA PRO A 17 10.09 -4.54 -6.42
C PRO A 17 11.23 -4.92 -5.47
N GLY A 18 11.29 -6.20 -5.09
CA GLY A 18 12.26 -6.70 -4.12
C GLY A 18 11.81 -6.60 -2.66
N ASP A 19 10.57 -6.15 -2.38
CA ASP A 19 9.97 -6.30 -1.07
C ASP A 19 9.85 -7.79 -0.71
N HIS A 20 10.59 -8.22 0.31
CA HIS A 20 10.56 -9.59 0.81
C HIS A 20 9.30 -9.92 1.62
N GLU A 21 9.07 -11.20 1.87
CA GLU A 21 7.99 -11.67 2.72
C GLU A 21 7.97 -11.00 4.12
N PRO A 22 6.79 -10.71 4.70
CA PRO A 22 5.45 -11.00 4.17
C PRO A 22 5.00 -9.99 3.09
N ARG A 23 4.09 -10.42 2.21
CA ARG A 23 3.51 -9.58 1.13
C ARG A 23 2.97 -8.28 1.70
N HIS A 24 3.53 -7.14 1.28
CA HIS A 24 3.10 -5.83 1.74
C HIS A 24 3.09 -4.80 0.61
N VAL A 25 2.36 -3.73 0.85
CA VAL A 25 2.15 -2.63 -0.10
C VAL A 25 2.22 -1.30 0.62
N HIS A 26 2.52 -0.25 -0.15
CA HIS A 26 2.71 1.11 0.34
C HIS A 26 1.59 2.01 -0.18
N ALA A 27 0.75 2.57 0.69
CA ALA A 27 -0.17 3.64 0.34
C ALA A 27 0.45 5.00 0.65
N ARG A 28 0.86 5.73 -0.39
CA ARG A 28 1.44 7.08 -0.31
C ARG A 28 0.37 8.14 -0.52
N TYR A 29 0.36 9.17 0.32
CA TYR A 29 -0.57 10.29 0.27
C TYR A 29 0.09 11.54 -0.31
N GLY A 30 -0.49 12.10 -1.37
CA GLY A 30 0.04 13.28 -2.05
C GLY A 30 1.36 13.01 -2.78
N ALA A 31 2.16 14.06 -2.94
CA ALA A 31 3.45 13.99 -3.66
C ALA A 31 4.64 13.58 -2.78
N ALA A 32 4.50 13.63 -1.45
CA ALA A 32 5.58 13.36 -0.52
C ALA A 32 5.69 11.86 -0.21
N GLU A 33 6.82 11.24 -0.54
CA GLU A 33 7.06 9.82 -0.26
C GLU A 33 7.01 9.47 1.24
N ALA A 34 7.32 10.43 2.12
CA ALA A 34 7.30 10.26 3.57
C ALA A 34 5.88 10.14 4.18
N SER A 35 4.83 10.44 3.43
CA SER A 35 3.44 10.32 3.87
C SER A 35 2.86 8.97 3.47
N GLU A 36 3.32 7.88 4.11
CA GLU A 36 2.94 6.52 3.73
C GLU A 36 2.31 5.68 4.85
N VAL A 37 1.50 4.72 4.44
CA VAL A 37 1.06 3.57 5.24
C VAL A 37 1.56 2.30 4.55
N VAL A 38 2.27 1.46 5.31
CA VAL A 38 2.70 0.14 4.85
C VAL A 38 1.77 -0.90 5.47
N ALA A 39 1.14 -1.72 4.63
CA ALA A 39 0.23 -2.77 5.08
C ALA A 39 0.59 -4.11 4.46
N GLU A 40 0.50 -5.16 5.29
CA GLU A 40 0.55 -6.56 4.90
C GLU A 40 -0.82 -6.99 4.35
N ILE A 41 -0.84 -7.71 3.24
CA ILE A 41 -2.03 -8.40 2.74
C ILE A 41 -1.81 -9.90 2.96
N ARG A 42 -2.59 -10.48 3.87
CA ARG A 42 -2.51 -11.91 4.19
C ARG A 42 -3.19 -12.77 3.14
N ALA A 43 -2.90 -14.07 3.16
CA ALA A 43 -3.49 -15.05 2.24
C ALA A 43 -5.02 -15.14 2.36
N ASP A 44 -5.59 -14.86 3.53
CA ASP A 44 -7.03 -14.77 3.77
C ASP A 44 -7.65 -13.41 3.33
N GLY A 45 -6.84 -12.51 2.78
CA GLY A 45 -7.23 -11.18 2.35
C GLY A 45 -7.30 -10.13 3.47
N VAL A 46 -6.93 -10.48 4.70
CA VAL A 46 -6.88 -9.52 5.82
C VAL A 46 -5.74 -8.53 5.61
N VAL A 47 -6.07 -7.24 5.69
CA VAL A 47 -5.09 -6.15 5.61
C VAL A 47 -4.65 -5.76 7.01
N LYS A 48 -3.35 -5.89 7.30
CA LYS A 48 -2.77 -5.53 8.59
C LYS A 48 -1.78 -4.38 8.43
N ILE A 49 -1.96 -3.33 9.22
CA ILE A 49 -1.00 -2.23 9.25
C ILE A 49 0.35 -2.69 9.84
N ARG A 50 1.44 -2.43 9.13
CA ARG A 50 2.82 -2.63 9.62
C ARG A 50 3.42 -1.33 10.11
N ARG A 51 3.22 -0.26 9.34
CA ARG A 51 3.75 1.07 9.63
C ARG A 51 2.78 2.13 9.13
N ALA A 52 2.66 3.23 9.86
CA ALA A 52 2.05 4.47 9.38
C ALA A 52 2.98 5.64 9.69
N SER A 53 3.12 6.54 8.73
CA SER A 53 3.79 7.82 8.94
C SER A 53 3.06 8.64 9.98
N ARG A 54 3.81 9.27 10.89
CA ARG A 54 3.26 10.18 11.92
C ARG A 54 2.69 11.46 11.32
N ALA A 55 3.00 11.77 10.06
CA ALA A 55 2.43 12.91 9.34
C ALA A 55 0.96 12.67 8.92
N LEU A 56 0.49 11.42 8.95
CA LEU A 56 -0.88 11.07 8.57
C LEU A 56 -1.82 11.13 9.77
N THR A 57 -2.99 11.71 9.56
CA THR A 57 -4.11 11.65 10.50
C THR A 57 -4.67 10.22 10.58
N ARG A 58 -5.37 9.90 11.68
CA ARG A 58 -6.07 8.60 11.82
C ARG A 58 -7.05 8.34 10.68
N ALA A 59 -7.74 9.38 10.20
CA ALA A 59 -8.67 9.26 9.08
C ALA A 59 -7.96 8.92 7.77
N GLN A 60 -6.80 9.52 7.50
CA GLN A 60 -5.98 9.18 6.34
C GLN A 60 -5.43 7.76 6.44
N VAL A 61 -4.94 7.34 7.61
CA VAL A 61 -4.47 5.97 7.81
C VAL A 61 -5.60 4.96 7.58
N ARG A 62 -6.78 5.21 8.13
CA ARG A 62 -7.96 4.37 7.90
C ARG A 62 -8.31 4.31 6.41
N ARG A 63 -8.35 5.46 5.73
CA ARG A 63 -8.64 5.51 4.29
C ARG A 63 -7.62 4.74 3.46
N ALA A 64 -6.34 4.80 3.82
CA ALA A 64 -5.29 4.02 3.18
C ALA A 64 -5.57 2.51 3.29
N LEU A 65 -5.92 2.03 4.48
CA LEU A 65 -6.22 0.61 4.70
C LEU A 65 -7.49 0.16 3.96
N GLU A 66 -8.52 1.01 3.92
CA GLU A 66 -9.73 0.75 3.13
C GLU A 66 -9.41 0.62 1.64
N LEU A 67 -8.61 1.53 1.08
CA LEU A 67 -8.17 1.46 -0.31
C LEU A 67 -7.31 0.22 -0.58
N ILE A 68 -6.38 -0.13 0.30
CA ILE A 68 -5.58 -1.36 0.15
C ILE A 68 -6.49 -2.59 0.14
N ALA A 69 -7.49 -2.64 1.03
CA ALA A 69 -8.45 -3.72 1.05
C ALA A 69 -9.30 -3.77 -0.22
N GLU A 70 -9.78 -2.63 -0.71
CA GLU A 70 -10.56 -2.49 -1.94
C GLU A 70 -9.78 -3.01 -3.16
N TYR A 71 -8.51 -2.65 -3.30
CA TYR A 71 -7.66 -3.01 -4.44
C TYR A 71 -6.77 -4.24 -4.21
N ARG A 72 -7.00 -5.00 -3.14
CA ARG A 72 -6.10 -6.09 -2.68
C ARG A 72 -5.76 -7.12 -3.77
N VAL A 73 -6.73 -7.50 -4.61
CA VAL A 73 -6.53 -8.51 -5.66
C VAL A 73 -5.56 -7.99 -6.73
N GLU A 74 -5.77 -6.77 -7.20
CA GLU A 74 -4.91 -6.15 -8.20
C GLU A 74 -3.51 -5.88 -7.63
N LEU A 75 -3.43 -5.41 -6.39
CA LEU A 75 -2.16 -5.18 -5.70
C LEU A 75 -1.35 -6.47 -5.52
N MET A 76 -2.00 -7.59 -5.20
CA MET A 76 -1.31 -8.89 -5.09
C MET A 76 -0.86 -9.41 -6.45
N ARG A 77 -1.67 -9.23 -7.50
CA ARG A 77 -1.25 -9.55 -8.87
C ARG A 77 0.01 -8.77 -9.27
N ILE A 78 0.05 -7.48 -8.97
CA ILE A 78 1.24 -6.65 -9.21
C ILE A 78 2.42 -7.15 -8.37
N TRP A 79 2.20 -7.46 -7.09
CA TRP A 79 3.26 -7.98 -6.23
C TRP A 79 3.87 -9.27 -6.78
N GLU A 80 3.05 -10.24 -7.20
CA GLU A 80 3.51 -11.50 -7.79
C GLU A 80 4.23 -11.34 -9.14
N GLU A 81 3.97 -10.25 -9.88
CA GLU A 81 4.65 -9.93 -11.13
C GLU A 81 6.05 -9.33 -10.92
N TYR A 82 6.29 -8.65 -9.79
CA TYR A 82 7.49 -7.81 -9.59
C TYR A 82 8.35 -8.19 -8.37
N CYS A 83 7.92 -9.10 -7.50
CA CYS A 83 8.62 -9.53 -6.28
C CYS A 83 8.76 -11.05 -6.23
#